data_AF-A0A1J3CDW3-F1
#
_entry.id   AF-A0A1J3CDW3-F1
#
_cell.length_a   1.000
_cell.length_b   1.000
_cell.length_c   1.000
_cell.angle_alpha   90.00
_cell.angle_beta   90.00
_cell.angle_gamma   90.00
#
_symmetry.space_group_name_H-M   'P 1'
#
loop_
_entity.id
_entity.type
_entity.pdbx_description
1 polymer ?
#
loop_
_entity_poly.entity_id
_entity_poly.type
_entity_poly.pdbx_seq_one_letter_code
_entity_poly.pdbx_strand_id
1 'polypeptide(L)'
;VSQKDSGAAGAILDLEMELREWCSSFNGWVSSQKLYVQSLNGWLSRCLHYEPEATEDGIAPFSPSRIGAPPIFIICKDWQEAMTRISGENVSSAMQGFASSLHELWEKQEEEERMVKAESELRDAESDKRSVVSRGKSESGVSVLDDLKVDLDSMRKKLAEERARGKESVKLVSNVSSSSLKAGLVPIFDALRKFTAEYVKAHEIVRLQHPQTTS
;
A
#
# COMPACT_ATOMS: atom_id res chain seq x y z
N VAL A 1 25.12 13.87 -0.74
CA VAL A 1 23.83 13.36 -0.22
C VAL A 1 22.87 14.53 -0.23
N SER A 2 22.16 14.73 -1.34
CA SER A 2 21.11 15.76 -1.40
C SER A 2 19.81 15.10 -0.99
N GLN A 3 19.35 15.40 0.22
CA GLN A 3 17.94 15.36 0.54
C GLN A 3 17.26 16.37 -0.40
N LYS A 4 16.73 15.84 -1.50
CA LYS A 4 15.82 16.57 -2.37
C LYS A 4 14.52 16.68 -1.57
N ASP A 5 14.06 17.91 -1.34
CA ASP A 5 12.81 18.19 -0.62
C ASP A 5 11.74 17.18 -1.03
N SER A 6 11.33 16.32 -0.10
CA SER A 6 10.28 15.32 -0.32
C SER A 6 8.95 16.08 -0.41
N GLY A 7 8.65 16.57 -1.61
CA GLY A 7 7.34 17.09 -1.95
C GLY A 7 6.29 15.98 -1.91
N ALA A 8 5.02 16.35 -2.07
CA ALA A 8 3.90 15.40 -2.05
C ALA A 8 4.11 14.20 -3.01
N ALA A 9 4.72 14.43 -4.18
CA ALA A 9 5.05 13.39 -5.15
C ALA A 9 6.06 12.34 -4.60
N GLY A 10 7.06 12.77 -3.83
CA GLY A 10 8.03 11.85 -3.20
C GLY A 10 7.36 10.95 -2.16
N ALA A 11 6.52 11.53 -1.32
CA ALA A 11 5.77 10.78 -0.31
C ALA A 11 4.80 9.75 -0.91
N ILE A 12 4.20 10.03 -2.08
CA ILE A 12 3.32 9.08 -2.77
C ILE A 12 4.13 7.87 -3.28
N LEU A 13 5.29 8.11 -3.90
CA LEU A 13 6.18 7.03 -4.36
C LEU A 13 6.72 6.19 -3.21
N ASP A 14 7.15 6.83 -2.12
CA ASP A 14 7.64 6.13 -0.93
C ASP A 14 6.56 5.21 -0.35
N LEU A 15 5.31 5.69 -0.26
CA LEU A 15 4.19 4.88 0.19
C LEU A 15 3.85 3.74 -0.78
N GLU A 16 3.91 3.98 -2.09
CA GLU A 16 3.73 2.93 -3.11
C GLU A 16 4.76 1.81 -2.92
N MET A 17 6.04 2.16 -2.78
CA MET A 17 7.12 1.19 -2.57
C MET A 17 6.92 0.39 -1.28
N GLU A 18 6.58 1.06 -0.18
CA GLU A 18 6.34 0.41 1.11
C GLU A 18 5.14 -0.56 1.04
N LEU A 19 4.08 -0.22 0.31
CA LEU A 19 2.94 -1.13 0.09
C LEU A 19 3.31 -2.36 -0.72
N ARG A 20 4.16 -2.20 -1.74
CA ARG A 20 4.66 -3.32 -2.55
C ARG A 20 5.55 -4.24 -1.72
N GLU A 21 6.42 -3.67 -0.90
CA GLU A 21 7.28 -4.43 0.01
C GLU A 21 6.46 -5.14 1.08
N TRP A 22 5.47 -4.46 1.67
CA TRP A 22 4.55 -5.08 2.63
C TRP A 22 3.79 -6.25 2.01
N CYS A 23 3.28 -6.09 0.78
CA CYS A 23 2.62 -7.18 0.03
C CYS A 23 3.57 -8.36 -0.21
N SER A 24 4.81 -8.10 -0.62
CA SER A 24 5.83 -9.13 -0.80
C SER A 24 6.11 -9.89 0.50
N SER A 25 6.40 -9.14 1.57
CA SER A 25 6.66 -9.66 2.91
C SER A 25 5.49 -10.48 3.46
N PHE A 26 4.25 -10.02 3.28
CA PHE A 26 3.05 -10.74 3.68
C PHE A 26 2.93 -12.09 2.94
N ASN A 27 3.06 -12.10 1.61
CA ASN A 27 3.01 -13.32 0.83
C ASN A 27 4.15 -14.28 1.20
N GLY A 28 5.35 -13.74 1.43
CA GLY A 28 6.50 -14.48 1.93
C GLY A 28 6.19 -15.17 3.25
N TRP A 29 5.65 -14.43 4.22
CA TRP A 29 5.24 -14.99 5.51
C TRP A 29 4.18 -16.09 5.38
N VAL A 30 3.12 -15.88 4.59
CA VAL A 30 2.08 -16.91 4.35
C VAL A 30 2.72 -18.17 3.74
N SER A 31 3.59 -18.00 2.75
CA SER A 31 4.30 -19.10 2.10
C SER A 31 5.21 -19.86 3.08
N SER A 32 5.98 -19.14 3.90
CA SER A 32 6.83 -19.74 4.93
C SER A 32 6.03 -20.57 5.93
N GLN A 33 4.85 -20.10 6.36
CA GLN A 33 3.98 -20.87 7.25
C GLN A 33 3.50 -22.18 6.58
N LYS A 34 3.08 -22.12 5.31
CA LYS A 34 2.66 -23.31 4.55
C LYS A 34 3.80 -24.32 4.38
N LEU A 35 4.98 -23.82 3.99
CA LEU A 35 6.18 -24.65 3.79
C LEU A 35 6.67 -25.28 5.10
N TYR A 36 6.59 -24.56 6.22
CA TYR A 36 6.92 -25.10 7.53
C TYR A 36 6.04 -26.31 7.87
N VAL A 37 4.72 -26.18 7.76
CA VAL A 37 3.78 -27.27 8.08
C VAL A 37 3.94 -28.44 7.12
N GLN A 38 4.13 -28.17 5.82
CA GLN A 38 4.42 -29.21 4.83
C GLN A 38 5.73 -29.96 5.15
N SER A 39 6.77 -29.24 5.57
CA SER A 39 8.06 -29.84 5.93
C SER A 39 7.97 -30.68 7.20
N LEU A 40 7.22 -30.20 8.20
CA LEU A 40 6.95 -30.93 9.44
C LEU A 40 6.18 -32.23 9.16
N ASN A 41 5.12 -32.16 8.35
CA ASN A 41 4.35 -33.33 7.97
C ASN A 41 5.19 -34.34 7.17
N GLY A 42 5.99 -33.85 6.23
CA GLY A 42 6.91 -34.67 5.45
C GLY A 42 8.00 -35.32 6.30
N TRP A 43 8.51 -34.63 7.33
CA TRP A 43 9.44 -35.20 8.30
C TRP A 43 8.77 -36.29 9.15
N LEU A 44 7.59 -35.99 9.73
CA LEU A 44 6.83 -36.95 10.52
C LEU A 44 6.54 -38.23 9.74
N SER A 45 6.11 -38.11 8.48
CA SER A 45 5.79 -39.26 7.62
C SER A 45 6.97 -40.23 7.45
N ARG A 46 8.21 -39.77 7.60
CA ARG A 46 9.41 -40.63 7.57
C ARG A 46 9.69 -41.33 8.90
N CYS A 47 9.15 -40.82 10.00
CA CYS A 47 9.25 -41.46 11.32
C CYS A 47 8.32 -42.68 11.47
N LEU A 48 7.32 -42.81 10.59
CA LEU A 48 6.55 -44.05 10.46
C LEU A 48 7.30 -45.01 9.55
N HIS A 49 7.78 -46.12 10.10
CA HIS A 49 8.10 -47.30 9.30
C HIS A 49 6.78 -47.96 8.85
N TYR A 50 6.06 -47.30 7.95
CA TYR A 50 4.85 -47.85 7.34
C TYR A 50 5.24 -48.59 6.05
N GLU A 51 5.09 -49.90 6.07
CA GLU A 51 5.10 -50.71 4.85
C GLU A 51 3.63 -50.89 4.42
N PRO A 52 3.21 -50.33 3.27
CA PRO A 52 1.83 -50.41 2.85
C PRO A 52 1.40 -51.86 2.63
N GLU A 53 0.33 -52.27 3.29
CA GLU A 53 -0.24 -53.61 3.15
C GLU A 53 -0.78 -53.77 1.73
N ALA A 54 -0.14 -54.64 0.93
CA ALA A 54 -0.62 -54.99 -0.39
C ALA A 54 -1.74 -56.03 -0.24
N THR A 55 -2.96 -55.63 -0.61
CA THR A 55 -4.14 -56.51 -0.68
C THR A 55 -4.45 -56.86 -2.13
N GLU A 56 -5.27 -57.89 -2.38
CA GLU A 56 -5.69 -58.26 -3.74
C GLU A 56 -6.35 -57.10 -4.52
N ASP A 57 -6.91 -56.12 -3.79
CA ASP A 57 -7.54 -54.90 -4.33
C ASP A 57 -6.56 -53.72 -4.51
N GLY A 58 -5.27 -53.89 -4.21
CA GLY A 58 -4.23 -52.87 -4.31
C GLY A 58 -3.65 -52.43 -2.96
N ILE A 59 -2.93 -51.30 -2.95
CA ILE A 59 -2.30 -50.76 -1.74
C ILE A 59 -3.38 -50.18 -0.83
N ALA A 60 -3.48 -50.69 0.40
CA ALA A 60 -4.45 -50.20 1.36
C ALA A 60 -4.21 -48.71 1.68
N PRO A 61 -5.26 -47.86 1.66
CA PRO A 61 -5.14 -46.44 1.99
C PRO A 61 -4.72 -46.26 3.46
N PHE A 62 -3.90 -45.23 3.71
CA PHE A 62 -3.37 -44.93 5.04
C PHE A 62 -4.49 -44.72 6.06
N SER A 63 -4.56 -45.59 7.08
CA SER A 63 -5.50 -45.49 8.19
C SER A 63 -4.73 -45.34 9.51
N PRO A 64 -4.63 -44.13 10.08
CA PRO A 64 -3.86 -43.87 11.31
C PRO A 64 -4.19 -44.84 12.46
N SER A 65 -5.48 -45.17 12.62
CA SER A 65 -5.98 -46.08 13.66
C SER A 65 -5.59 -47.54 13.44
N ARG A 66 -5.45 -48.00 12.19
CA ARG A 66 -5.04 -49.38 11.88
C ARG A 66 -3.55 -49.64 12.12
N ILE A 67 -2.73 -48.59 12.05
CA ILE A 67 -1.27 -48.68 12.09
C ILE A 67 -0.71 -48.23 13.45
N GLY A 68 -1.58 -47.90 14.41
CA GLY A 68 -1.16 -47.37 15.72
C GLY A 68 -0.41 -46.03 15.64
N ALA A 69 -0.64 -45.25 14.59
CA ALA A 69 0.04 -43.98 14.38
C ALA A 69 -0.33 -43.00 15.51
N PRO A 70 0.66 -42.38 16.19
CA PRO A 70 0.37 -41.43 17.25
C PRO A 70 -0.53 -40.27 16.76
N PRO A 71 -1.40 -39.69 17.61
CA PRO A 71 -2.33 -38.62 17.22
C PRO A 71 -1.69 -37.42 16.49
N ILE A 72 -0.41 -37.17 16.72
CA ILE A 72 0.37 -36.11 16.05
C ILE A 72 0.35 -36.22 14.51
N PHE A 73 0.25 -37.43 13.96
CA PHE A 73 0.18 -37.64 12.51
C PHE A 73 -1.12 -37.10 11.90
N ILE A 74 -2.22 -37.29 12.61
CA ILE A 74 -3.54 -36.79 12.20
C ILE A 74 -3.54 -35.26 12.33
N ILE A 75 -3.08 -34.74 13.47
CA ILE A 75 -3.02 -33.30 13.75
C ILE A 75 -2.19 -32.56 12.71
N CYS A 76 -1.00 -33.07 12.37
CA CYS A 76 -0.15 -32.41 11.38
C CYS A 76 -0.68 -32.54 9.95
N LYS A 77 -1.45 -33.58 9.64
CA LYS A 77 -2.12 -33.73 8.33
C LYS A 77 -3.28 -32.75 8.20
N ASP A 78 -4.12 -32.68 9.23
CA ASP A 78 -5.24 -31.73 9.30
C ASP A 78 -4.73 -30.30 9.30
N TRP A 79 -3.62 -30.01 10.00
CA TRP A 79 -2.97 -28.70 9.96
C TRP A 79 -2.48 -28.34 8.56
N GLN A 80 -1.83 -29.28 7.86
CA GLN A 80 -1.38 -29.06 6.50
C GLN A 80 -2.56 -28.75 5.57
N GLU A 81 -3.65 -29.52 5.67
CA GLU A 81 -4.86 -29.27 4.87
C GLU A 81 -5.54 -27.94 5.23
N ALA A 82 -5.59 -27.58 6.52
CA ALA A 82 -6.11 -26.29 6.94
C ALA A 82 -5.27 -25.14 6.39
N MET A 83 -3.94 -25.28 6.37
CA MET A 83 -3.01 -24.30 5.83
C MET A 83 -3.08 -24.16 4.30
N THR A 84 -3.43 -25.21 3.55
CA THR A 84 -3.60 -25.09 2.09
C THR A 84 -4.85 -24.28 1.74
N ARG A 85 -5.90 -24.33 2.56
CA ARG A 85 -7.16 -23.58 2.37
C ARG A 85 -7.04 -22.09 2.65
N ILE A 86 -6.10 -21.68 3.51
CA ILE A 86 -5.85 -20.27 3.79
C ILE A 86 -5.27 -19.58 2.54
N SER A 87 -5.93 -18.54 2.05
CA SER A 87 -5.45 -17.72 0.93
C SER A 87 -5.18 -16.29 1.39
N GLY A 88 -3.98 -15.78 1.08
CA GLY A 88 -3.63 -14.37 1.26
C GLY A 88 -4.03 -13.47 0.09
N GLU A 89 -4.69 -14.02 -0.93
CA GLU A 89 -4.92 -13.34 -2.21
C GLU A 89 -5.71 -12.04 -2.06
N ASN A 90 -6.79 -12.03 -1.28
CA ASN A 90 -7.60 -10.82 -1.06
C ASN A 90 -6.80 -9.68 -0.40
N VAL A 91 -5.87 -10.01 0.50
CA VAL A 91 -4.98 -9.04 1.15
C VAL A 91 -4.00 -8.49 0.13
N SER A 92 -3.36 -9.38 -0.64
CA SER A 92 -2.41 -9.02 -1.69
C SER A 92 -3.05 -8.16 -2.77
N SER A 93 -4.25 -8.50 -3.24
CA SER A 93 -5.00 -7.72 -4.22
C SER A 93 -5.38 -6.35 -3.70
N ALA A 94 -5.77 -6.23 -2.42
CA ALA A 94 -6.07 -4.93 -1.82
C ALA A 94 -4.82 -4.03 -1.73
N MET A 95 -3.67 -4.59 -1.31
CA MET A 95 -2.40 -3.86 -1.26
C MET A 95 -1.91 -3.44 -2.64
N GLN A 96 -1.94 -4.35 -3.62
CA GLN A 96 -1.55 -4.06 -4.99
C GLN A 96 -2.50 -3.04 -5.64
N GLY A 97 -3.81 -3.17 -5.41
CA GLY A 97 -4.79 -2.22 -5.88
C GLY A 97 -4.53 -0.81 -5.35
N PHE A 98 -4.22 -0.68 -4.06
CA PHE A 98 -3.88 0.61 -3.50
C PHE A 98 -2.55 1.16 -4.03
N ALA A 99 -1.51 0.32 -4.16
CA ALA A 99 -0.24 0.72 -4.77
C ALA A 99 -0.45 1.23 -6.21
N SER A 100 -1.27 0.57 -7.02
CA SER A 100 -1.61 1.04 -8.37
C SER A 100 -2.34 2.39 -8.35
N SER A 101 -3.28 2.59 -7.43
CA SER A 101 -3.96 3.89 -7.27
C SER A 101 -3.01 5.02 -6.85
N LEU A 102 -1.99 4.72 -6.04
CA LEU A 102 -0.95 5.69 -5.69
C LEU A 102 -0.06 6.00 -6.89
N HIS A 103 0.26 4.99 -7.70
CA HIS A 103 1.03 5.19 -8.93
C HIS A 103 0.31 6.15 -9.88
N GLU A 104 -0.98 5.92 -10.14
CA GLU A 104 -1.81 6.82 -10.96
C GLU A 104 -1.92 8.23 -10.35
N LEU A 105 -1.98 8.33 -9.02
CA LEU A 105 -1.99 9.62 -8.33
C LEU A 105 -0.66 10.36 -8.49
N TRP A 106 0.45 9.64 -8.43
CA TRP A 106 1.77 10.20 -8.64
C TRP A 106 1.93 10.72 -10.07
N GLU A 107 1.53 9.94 -11.09
CA GLU A 107 1.57 10.38 -12.50
C GLU A 107 0.79 11.68 -12.71
N LYS A 108 -0.42 11.79 -12.13
CA LYS A 108 -1.23 13.01 -12.18
C LYS A 108 -0.56 14.19 -11.49
N GLN A 109 0.02 13.96 -10.31
CA GLN A 109 0.73 15.01 -9.58
C GLN A 109 1.96 15.51 -10.37
N GLU A 110 2.69 14.59 -11.01
CA GLU A 110 3.86 14.92 -11.82
C GLU A 110 3.47 15.68 -13.10
N GLU A 111 2.34 15.35 -13.73
CA GLU A 111 1.80 16.08 -14.87
C GLU A 111 1.36 17.49 -14.49
N GLU A 112 0.62 17.65 -13.38
CA GLU A 112 0.16 18.95 -12.90
C GLU A 112 1.34 19.87 -12.52
N GLU A 113 2.37 19.33 -11.86
CA GLU A 113 3.60 20.08 -11.58
C GLU A 113 4.31 20.55 -12.85
N ARG A 114 4.33 19.74 -13.92
CA ARG A 114 4.89 20.15 -15.22
C ARG A 114 4.07 21.24 -15.88
N MET A 115 2.74 21.15 -15.85
CA MET A 115 1.85 22.17 -16.41
C MET A 115 2.02 23.51 -15.70
N VAL A 116 2.00 23.51 -14.35
CA VAL A 116 2.19 24.72 -13.54
C VAL A 116 3.54 25.37 -13.81
N LYS A 117 4.60 24.56 -13.93
CA LYS A 117 5.93 25.06 -14.27
C LYS A 117 5.96 25.70 -15.65
N ALA A 118 5.40 25.05 -16.67
CA ALA A 118 5.34 25.60 -18.02
C ALA A 118 4.53 26.91 -18.08
N GLU A 119 3.40 27.00 -17.36
CA GLU A 119 2.61 28.23 -17.27
C GLU A 119 3.37 29.36 -16.58
N SER A 120 4.13 29.06 -15.52
CA SER A 120 4.96 30.07 -14.85
C SER A 120 6.06 30.61 -15.76
N GLU A 121 6.74 29.74 -16.51
CA GLU A 121 7.78 30.13 -17.47
C GLU A 121 7.21 30.99 -18.60
N LEU A 122 6.00 30.68 -19.10
CA LEU A 122 5.29 31.51 -20.09
C LEU A 122 4.93 32.89 -19.54
N ARG A 123 4.44 32.97 -18.29
CA ARG A 123 4.09 34.24 -17.64
C ARG A 123 5.32 35.11 -17.38
N ASP A 124 6.43 34.50 -16.97
CA ASP A 124 7.70 35.21 -16.75
C ASP A 124 8.23 35.79 -18.08
N ALA A 125 8.16 35.01 -19.16
CA ALA A 125 8.54 35.48 -20.50
C ALA A 125 7.64 36.61 -21.05
N GLU A 126 6.34 36.61 -20.74
CA GLU A 126 5.43 37.71 -21.09
C GLU A 126 5.67 38.97 -20.24
N SER A 127 5.96 38.80 -18.95
CA SER A 127 6.31 39.89 -18.04
C SER A 127 7.59 40.60 -18.48
N ASP A 128 8.61 39.85 -18.89
CA ASP A 128 9.88 40.41 -19.38
C ASP A 128 9.69 41.19 -20.69
N LYS A 129 8.84 40.71 -21.60
CA LYS A 129 8.47 41.45 -22.81
C LYS A 129 7.74 42.76 -22.49
N ARG A 130 6.84 42.75 -21.49
CA ARG A 130 6.08 43.94 -21.09
C ARG A 130 6.97 44.97 -20.38
N SER A 131 7.92 44.52 -19.55
CA SER A 131 8.86 45.40 -18.82
C SER A 131 9.81 46.16 -19.77
N VAL A 132 10.28 45.49 -20.83
CA VAL A 132 11.11 46.09 -21.89
C VAL A 132 10.32 47.15 -22.68
N VAL A 133 9.04 46.90 -22.99
CA VAL A 133 8.18 47.85 -23.71
C VAL A 133 7.87 49.10 -22.89
N SER A 134 7.70 48.98 -21.56
CA SER A 134 7.44 50.12 -20.66
C SER A 134 8.67 51.01 -20.40
N ARG A 135 9.90 50.53 -20.64
CA ARG A 135 11.13 51.33 -20.48
C ARG A 135 11.37 52.34 -21.61
N GLY A 136 10.55 52.32 -22.67
CA GLY A 136 10.71 53.17 -23.86
C GLY A 136 10.05 54.54 -23.81
N LYS A 137 9.33 54.93 -22.73
CA LYS A 137 8.59 56.21 -22.72
C LYS A 137 8.37 56.74 -21.30
N SER A 138 9.07 57.83 -20.93
CA SER A 138 8.48 59.06 -20.35
C SER A 138 9.49 59.89 -19.54
N GLU A 139 9.67 61.15 -19.92
CA GLU A 139 10.33 62.22 -19.16
C GLU A 139 9.25 63.03 -18.40
N SER A 140 9.18 62.94 -17.06
CA SER A 140 8.63 63.98 -16.13
C SER A 140 8.57 63.42 -14.69
N GLY A 141 9.14 64.13 -13.71
CA GLY A 141 9.56 63.56 -12.41
C GLY A 141 8.56 63.59 -11.24
N VAL A 142 7.34 64.11 -11.39
CA VAL A 142 6.37 64.25 -10.26
C VAL A 142 5.21 63.26 -10.32
N SER A 143 4.70 62.91 -11.50
CA SER A 143 3.64 61.90 -11.66
C SER A 143 4.12 60.45 -11.46
N VAL A 144 5.42 60.22 -11.64
CA VAL A 144 6.04 58.89 -11.56
C VAL A 144 5.97 58.28 -10.17
N LEU A 145 6.00 59.10 -9.11
CA LEU A 145 5.93 58.62 -7.73
C LEU A 145 4.52 58.12 -7.36
N ASP A 146 3.48 58.80 -7.83
CA ASP A 146 2.09 58.38 -7.62
C ASP A 146 1.77 57.12 -8.46
N ASP A 147 2.24 57.06 -9.71
CA ASP A 147 2.09 55.86 -10.55
C ASP A 147 2.80 54.64 -9.93
N LEU A 148 4.03 54.82 -9.41
CA LEU A 148 4.74 53.75 -8.71
C LEU A 148 4.00 53.26 -7.47
N LYS A 149 3.35 54.17 -6.74
CA LYS A 149 2.62 53.85 -5.51
C LYS A 149 1.37 53.01 -5.82
N VAL A 150 0.64 53.39 -6.87
CA VAL A 150 -0.52 52.63 -7.35
C VAL A 150 -0.11 51.23 -7.80
N ASP A 151 1.02 51.11 -8.52
CA ASP A 151 1.56 49.80 -8.93
C ASP A 151 1.99 48.95 -7.75
N LEU A 152 2.65 49.53 -6.74
CA LEU A 152 3.10 48.81 -5.54
C LEU A 152 1.91 48.30 -4.71
N ASP A 153 0.86 49.12 -4.56
CA ASP A 153 -0.38 48.72 -3.90
C ASP A 153 -1.12 47.63 -4.70
N SER A 154 -1.13 47.73 -6.03
CA SER A 154 -1.67 46.70 -6.93
C SER A 154 -0.92 45.36 -6.80
N MET A 155 0.42 45.39 -6.75
CA MET A 155 1.24 44.21 -6.52
C MET A 155 1.01 43.61 -5.13
N ARG A 156 0.92 44.43 -4.08
CA ARG A 156 0.61 43.97 -2.71
C ARG A 156 -0.75 43.27 -2.65
N LYS A 157 -1.76 43.84 -3.32
CA LYS A 157 -3.10 43.24 -3.41
C LYS A 157 -3.06 41.90 -4.12
N LYS A 158 -2.41 41.81 -5.29
CA LYS A 158 -2.22 40.55 -6.02
C LYS A 158 -1.50 39.48 -5.18
N LEU A 159 -0.44 39.86 -4.46
CA LEU A 159 0.31 38.94 -3.60
C LEU A 159 -0.56 38.38 -2.46
N ALA A 160 -1.45 39.19 -1.89
CA ALA A 160 -2.37 38.77 -0.85
C ALA A 160 -3.44 37.80 -1.41
N GLU A 161 -3.99 38.09 -2.58
CA GLU A 161 -4.94 37.22 -3.29
C GLU A 161 -4.31 35.88 -3.66
N GLU A 162 -3.09 35.88 -4.20
CA GLU A 162 -2.33 34.65 -4.50
C GLU A 162 -2.03 33.82 -3.24
N ARG A 163 -1.65 34.47 -2.12
CA ARG A 163 -1.44 33.76 -0.84
C ARG A 163 -2.73 33.20 -0.25
N ALA A 164 -3.85 33.89 -0.40
CA ALA A 164 -5.15 33.41 0.05
C ALA A 164 -5.59 32.18 -0.77
N ARG A 165 -5.47 32.26 -2.09
CA ARG A 165 -5.74 31.14 -3.01
C ARG A 165 -4.84 29.94 -2.74
N GLY A 166 -3.53 30.17 -2.54
CA GLY A 166 -2.59 29.11 -2.18
C GLY A 166 -2.94 28.39 -0.87
N LYS A 167 -3.40 29.11 0.16
CA LYS A 167 -3.88 28.50 1.43
C LYS A 167 -5.14 27.66 1.24
N GLU A 168 -6.01 28.03 0.32
CA GLU A 168 -7.25 27.31 0.04
C GLU A 168 -6.97 26.03 -0.75
N SER A 169 -6.10 26.10 -1.76
CA SER A 169 -5.62 24.94 -2.52
C SER A 169 -4.91 23.92 -1.64
N VAL A 170 -4.05 24.37 -0.71
CA VAL A 170 -3.34 23.47 0.23
C VAL A 170 -4.31 22.70 1.14
N LYS A 171 -5.37 23.35 1.63
CA LYS A 171 -6.41 22.69 2.43
C LYS A 171 -7.23 21.69 1.62
N LEU A 172 -7.51 22.01 0.37
CA LEU A 172 -8.22 21.10 -0.54
C LEU A 172 -7.39 19.84 -0.79
N VAL A 173 -6.11 20.00 -1.12
CA VAL A 173 -5.15 18.90 -1.34
C VAL A 173 -5.00 18.03 -0.08
N SER A 174 -4.91 18.62 1.12
CA SER A 174 -4.81 17.83 2.36
C SER A 174 -6.05 16.98 2.64
N ASN A 175 -7.24 17.50 2.35
CA ASN A 175 -8.50 16.76 2.55
C ASN A 175 -8.64 15.62 1.53
N VAL A 176 -8.30 15.88 0.27
CA VAL A 176 -8.29 14.88 -0.80
C VAL A 176 -7.30 13.75 -0.47
N SER A 177 -6.10 14.08 -0.01
CA SER A 177 -5.09 13.11 0.42
C SER A 177 -5.59 12.19 1.55
N SER A 178 -6.26 12.75 2.57
CA SER A 178 -6.82 11.95 3.66
C SER A 178 -7.94 11.00 3.20
N SER A 179 -8.79 11.45 2.27
CA SER A 179 -9.82 10.57 1.70
C SER A 179 -9.23 9.45 0.85
N SER A 180 -8.20 9.72 0.05
CA SER A 180 -7.52 8.71 -0.76
C SER A 180 -6.81 7.65 0.10
N LEU A 181 -6.14 8.08 1.17
CA LEU A 181 -5.51 7.18 2.15
C LEU A 181 -6.55 6.26 2.81
N LYS A 182 -7.69 6.81 3.23
CA LYS A 182 -8.78 5.99 3.82
C LYS A 182 -9.36 5.02 2.81
N ALA A 183 -9.59 5.47 1.57
CA ALA A 183 -10.12 4.63 0.50
C ALA A 183 -9.20 3.45 0.16
N GLY A 184 -7.87 3.63 0.26
CA GLY A 184 -6.88 2.59 0.02
C GLY A 184 -6.61 1.66 1.20
N LEU A 185 -6.44 2.22 2.41
CA LEU A 185 -6.06 1.44 3.59
C LEU A 185 -7.21 0.63 4.20
N VAL A 186 -8.43 1.15 4.17
CA VAL A 186 -9.59 0.47 4.79
C VAL A 186 -9.85 -0.91 4.16
N PRO A 187 -9.86 -1.08 2.84
CA PRO A 187 -9.97 -2.40 2.21
C PRO A 187 -8.86 -3.36 2.62
N ILE A 188 -7.62 -2.88 2.77
CA ILE A 188 -6.49 -3.72 3.21
C ILE A 188 -6.72 -4.24 4.62
N PHE A 189 -7.10 -3.36 5.56
CA PHE A 189 -7.39 -3.78 6.94
C PHE A 189 -8.60 -4.70 7.04
N ASP A 190 -9.64 -4.49 6.22
CA ASP A 190 -10.78 -5.40 6.16
C ASP A 190 -10.38 -6.79 5.62
N ALA A 191 -9.55 -6.83 4.57
CA ALA A 191 -9.00 -8.07 4.03
C ALA A 191 -8.13 -8.80 5.06
N LEU A 192 -7.24 -8.08 5.78
CA LEU A 192 -6.41 -8.63 6.85
C LEU A 192 -7.26 -9.19 7.98
N ARG A 193 -8.30 -8.47 8.41
CA ARG A 193 -9.24 -8.94 9.44
C ARG A 193 -9.91 -10.26 9.05
N LYS A 194 -10.38 -10.36 7.80
CA LYS A 194 -10.99 -11.60 7.27
C LYS A 194 -9.96 -12.73 7.20
N PHE A 195 -8.78 -12.45 6.67
CA PHE A 195 -7.66 -13.39 6.61
C PHE A 195 -7.29 -13.93 8.00
N THR A 196 -7.14 -13.06 9.00
CA THR A 196 -6.82 -13.48 10.37
C THR A 196 -7.94 -14.31 10.97
N ALA A 197 -9.21 -14.00 10.69
CA ALA A 197 -10.33 -14.82 11.15
C ALA A 197 -10.32 -16.23 10.53
N GLU A 198 -10.02 -16.35 9.24
CA GLU A 198 -9.81 -17.64 8.57
C GLU A 198 -8.60 -18.39 9.14
N TYR A 199 -7.50 -17.66 9.37
CA TYR A 199 -6.28 -18.21 9.93
C TYR A 199 -6.49 -18.78 11.34
N VAL A 200 -7.20 -18.06 12.21
CA VAL A 200 -7.56 -18.53 13.56
C VAL A 200 -8.45 -19.77 13.50
N LYS A 201 -9.49 -19.76 12.66
CA LYS A 201 -10.38 -20.92 12.47
C LYS A 201 -9.62 -22.16 11.99
N ALA A 202 -8.69 -21.99 11.06
CA ALA A 202 -7.85 -23.09 10.58
C ALA A 202 -7.01 -23.70 11.71
N HIS A 203 -6.51 -22.88 12.64
CA HIS A 203 -5.73 -23.36 13.78
C HIS A 203 -6.58 -23.96 14.91
N GLU A 204 -7.87 -23.60 15.01
CA GLU A 204 -8.80 -24.22 15.97
C GLU A 204 -9.04 -25.70 15.65
N ILE A 205 -9.07 -26.09 14.37
CA ILE A 205 -9.21 -27.49 13.93
C ILE A 205 -8.05 -28.35 14.46
N VAL A 206 -6.87 -27.75 14.56
CA VAL A 206 -5.62 -28.42 14.96
C VAL A 206 -5.47 -28.52 16.48
N ARG A 207 -6.22 -27.71 17.25
CA ARG A 207 -6.18 -27.79 18.72
C ARG A 207 -6.79 -29.12 19.15
N LEU A 208 -5.95 -29.94 19.78
CA LEU A 208 -6.34 -31.15 20.49
C LEU A 208 -7.61 -30.89 21.30
N GLN A 209 -8.71 -31.57 20.95
CA GLN A 209 -9.84 -31.66 21.87
C GLN A 209 -9.32 -32.39 23.11
N HIS A 210 -9.20 -31.68 24.23
CA HIS A 210 -8.92 -32.31 25.51
C HIS A 210 -9.99 -33.38 25.75
N PRO A 211 -9.62 -34.61 26.16
CA PRO A 211 -10.60 -35.58 26.58
C PRO A 211 -11.42 -34.92 27.69
N GLN A 212 -12.72 -34.79 27.48
CA GLN A 212 -13.65 -34.40 28.54
C GLN A 212 -13.54 -35.50 29.59
N THR A 213 -12.85 -35.23 30.69
CA THR A 213 -12.82 -36.12 31.85
C THR A 213 -14.22 -36.08 32.44
N THR A 214 -15.05 -37.01 31.99
CA THR A 214 -16.29 -37.35 32.67
C THR A 214 -15.91 -37.92 34.04
N SER A 215 -16.14 -37.12 35.08
CA SER A 215 -16.13 -37.58 36.48
C SER A 215 -17.44 -38.27 36.83
#